data_AF-A0A9Q9IE01-F1
#
_entry.id   AF-A0A9Q9IE01-F1
#
_cell.length_a   1.000
_cell.length_b   1.000
_cell.length_c   1.000
_cell.angle_alpha   90.00
_cell.angle_beta   90.00
_cell.angle_gamma   90.00
#
_symmetry.space_group_name_H-M   'P 1'
#
loop_
_entity.id
_entity.type
_entity.pdbx_description
1 polymer ?
#
loop_
_entity_poly.entity_id
_entity_poly.type
_entity_poly.pdbx_seq_one_letter_code
_entity_poly.pdbx_strand_id
1 'polypeptide(L)'
;MQYSDAAQRTLSAPDRWQRITPFLAVTVLAFGMALFPPSRTATAIGVAALAAVFAAPLLRDPSVLEHEWRRGALMFAPGALVATAAQSSVRRNRAGAAELAARTSEAGRERDFSRAVLDSAGFLVIVLDTDGRITASNRRREELTGYTAEEVVGHPFWSAGLSADDNGGTDDAFARLTADAFPNTFENDWIAADGARQRIVWSNTALTDEHGRLTHVIGTGLDVTAQRHTERLFADVLAAATEQCIIGTDRRGTVTVFNAGAERLLGYRAAEVVGAATLDRERAAADRLRASRPAR
;
A
#
# COMPACT_ATOMS: atom_id res chain seq x y z
N MET A 1 -34.70 -92.18 29.10
CA MET A 1 -35.37 -91.39 28.03
C MET A 1 -35.41 -89.94 28.49
N GLN A 2 -34.34 -89.16 28.27
CA GLN A 2 -34.07 -88.35 27.06
C GLN A 2 -35.05 -87.18 26.87
N TYR A 3 -34.76 -86.04 27.51
CA TYR A 3 -35.08 -84.70 27.01
C TYR A 3 -34.15 -83.70 27.71
N SER A 4 -33.04 -83.34 27.06
CA SER A 4 -32.30 -82.08 27.28
C SER A 4 -30.96 -82.13 26.54
N ASP A 5 -31.00 -82.00 25.21
CA ASP A 5 -29.80 -81.84 24.38
C ASP A 5 -29.84 -80.54 23.53
N ALA A 6 -30.77 -79.63 23.85
CA ALA A 6 -30.98 -78.40 23.08
C ALA A 6 -30.36 -77.14 23.71
N ALA A 7 -29.74 -77.23 24.89
CA ALA A 7 -29.26 -76.06 25.65
C ALA A 7 -27.72 -75.93 25.74
N GLN A 8 -26.95 -76.75 25.02
CA GLN A 8 -25.48 -76.73 25.07
C GLN A 8 -24.78 -76.17 23.83
N ARG A 9 -25.52 -75.49 22.92
CA ARG A 9 -24.92 -74.72 21.81
C ARG A 9 -24.74 -73.23 22.12
N THR A 10 -24.48 -72.88 23.37
CA THR A 10 -23.89 -71.59 23.72
C THR A 10 -22.40 -71.65 23.43
N LEU A 11 -22.02 -71.18 22.23
CA LEU A 11 -20.65 -70.84 21.86
C LEU A 11 -19.96 -70.16 23.04
N SER A 12 -18.89 -70.77 23.52
CA SER A 12 -18.10 -70.28 24.64
C SER A 12 -17.63 -68.85 24.35
N ALA A 13 -17.65 -68.00 25.38
CA ALA A 13 -17.27 -66.57 25.32
C ALA A 13 -15.93 -66.24 24.61
N PRO A 14 -14.90 -67.12 24.53
CA PRO A 14 -13.68 -66.83 23.78
C PRO A 14 -13.87 -66.66 22.26
N ASP A 15 -14.84 -67.36 21.65
CA ASP A 15 -15.05 -67.36 20.20
C ASP A 15 -15.66 -66.05 19.68
N ARG A 16 -16.44 -65.35 20.52
CA ARG A 16 -17.07 -64.08 20.14
C ARG A 16 -16.05 -62.97 19.95
N TRP A 17 -15.04 -62.91 20.83
CA TRP A 17 -14.00 -61.89 20.73
C TRP A 17 -13.11 -62.15 19.52
N GLN A 18 -12.68 -63.40 19.29
CA GLN A 18 -11.85 -63.74 18.13
C GLN A 18 -12.50 -63.39 16.77
N ARG A 19 -13.83 -63.42 16.67
CA ARG A 19 -14.55 -63.00 15.46
C ARG A 19 -14.63 -61.49 15.27
N ILE A 20 -14.57 -60.68 16.33
CA ILE A 20 -14.76 -59.22 16.29
C ILE A 20 -13.42 -58.48 16.26
N THR A 21 -12.34 -59.06 16.83
CA THR A 21 -11.00 -58.46 16.85
C THR A 21 -10.48 -57.95 15.51
N PRO A 22 -10.61 -58.68 14.36
CA PRO A 22 -10.11 -58.17 13.09
C PRO A 22 -10.89 -56.93 12.61
N PHE A 23 -12.18 -56.82 12.92
CA PHE A 23 -13.01 -55.68 12.52
C PHE A 23 -12.72 -54.43 13.36
N LEU A 24 -12.46 -54.61 14.65
CA LEU A 24 -12.08 -53.52 15.55
C LEU A 24 -10.71 -52.94 15.18
N ALA A 25 -9.75 -53.80 14.80
CA ALA A 25 -8.44 -53.39 14.33
C ALA A 25 -8.51 -52.56 13.02
N VAL A 26 -9.33 -52.99 12.05
CA VAL A 26 -9.53 -52.27 10.77
C VAL A 26 -10.18 -50.90 11.00
N THR A 27 -11.14 -50.81 11.90
CA THR A 27 -11.83 -49.54 12.22
C THR A 27 -10.89 -48.54 12.88
N VAL A 28 -10.05 -49.00 13.82
CA VAL A 28 -9.02 -48.17 14.47
C VAL A 28 -7.96 -47.70 13.47
N LEU A 29 -7.54 -48.56 12.54
CA LEU A 29 -6.58 -48.20 11.48
C LEU A 29 -7.15 -47.15 10.51
N ALA A 30 -8.40 -47.31 10.10
CA ALA A 30 -9.10 -46.36 9.23
C ALA A 30 -9.30 -44.99 9.91
N PHE A 31 -9.60 -44.98 11.21
CA PHE A 31 -9.72 -43.76 12.01
C PHE A 31 -8.36 -43.06 12.20
N GLY A 32 -7.29 -43.82 12.43
CA GLY A 32 -5.92 -43.29 12.51
C GLY A 32 -5.44 -42.62 11.22
N MET A 33 -5.84 -43.14 10.05
CA MET A 33 -5.54 -42.50 8.75
C MET A 33 -6.30 -41.20 8.48
N ALA A 34 -7.46 -41.01 9.11
CA ALA A 34 -8.25 -39.79 8.96
C ALA A 34 -7.73 -38.61 9.79
N LEU A 35 -7.05 -38.91 10.91
CA LEU A 35 -6.53 -37.92 11.87
C LEU A 35 -5.11 -37.43 11.57
N PHE A 36 -4.32 -38.20 10.82
CA PHE A 36 -2.94 -37.85 10.49
C PHE A 36 -2.73 -37.86 8.97
N PRO A 37 -2.08 -36.84 8.38
CA PRO A 37 -1.82 -36.81 6.95
C PRO A 37 -0.87 -37.98 6.60
N PRO A 38 -1.30 -38.96 5.78
CA PRO A 38 -0.51 -40.17 5.63
C PRO A 38 0.64 -39.93 4.66
N SER A 39 1.82 -40.47 4.98
CA SER A 39 2.80 -40.80 3.95
C SER A 39 2.16 -41.82 2.98
N ARG A 40 2.57 -41.81 1.71
CA ARG A 40 2.02 -42.72 0.67
C ARG A 40 2.05 -44.19 1.10
N THR A 41 3.02 -44.57 1.96
CA THR A 41 3.20 -45.91 2.50
C THR A 41 2.13 -46.31 3.52
N ALA A 42 1.72 -45.41 4.42
CA ALA A 42 0.70 -45.71 5.42
C ALA A 42 -0.65 -46.04 4.76
N THR A 43 -1.05 -45.24 3.77
CA THR A 43 -2.30 -45.46 3.00
C THR A 43 -2.30 -46.81 2.28
N ALA A 44 -1.18 -47.18 1.65
CA ALA A 44 -1.05 -48.46 0.94
C ALA A 44 -1.16 -49.67 1.88
N ILE A 45 -0.56 -49.58 3.08
CA ILE A 45 -0.60 -50.67 4.08
C ILE A 45 -2.02 -50.90 4.60
N GLY A 46 -2.78 -49.84 4.88
CA GLY A 46 -4.17 -50.00 5.34
C GLY A 46 -5.11 -50.54 4.28
N VAL A 47 -4.93 -50.14 3.01
CA VAL A 47 -5.70 -50.70 1.88
C VAL A 47 -5.39 -52.19 1.71
N ALA A 48 -4.12 -52.59 1.82
CA ALA A 48 -3.71 -54.00 1.75
C ALA A 48 -4.25 -54.84 2.92
N ALA A 49 -4.24 -54.30 4.14
CA ALA A 49 -4.78 -54.98 5.32
C ALA A 49 -6.31 -55.16 5.23
N LEU A 50 -7.03 -54.16 4.72
CA LEU A 50 -8.47 -54.26 4.46
C LEU A 50 -8.76 -55.34 3.40
N ALA A 51 -8.02 -55.34 2.28
CA ALA A 51 -8.17 -56.33 1.22
C ALA A 51 -7.95 -57.76 1.73
N ALA A 52 -6.96 -57.97 2.62
CA ALA A 52 -6.67 -59.28 3.19
C ALA A 52 -7.79 -59.82 4.10
N VAL A 53 -8.41 -58.96 4.91
CA VAL A 53 -9.52 -59.33 5.80
C VAL A 53 -10.77 -59.75 5.00
N PHE A 54 -11.01 -59.15 3.83
CA PHE A 54 -12.14 -59.49 2.97
C PHE A 54 -11.85 -60.65 2.00
N ALA A 55 -10.61 -60.81 1.53
CA ALA A 55 -10.27 -61.89 0.60
C ALA A 55 -10.25 -63.28 1.27
N ALA A 56 -9.87 -63.36 2.55
CA ALA A 56 -9.71 -64.64 3.24
C ALA A 56 -11.01 -65.46 3.43
N PRO A 57 -12.17 -64.85 3.74
CA PRO A 57 -13.46 -65.56 3.76
C PRO A 57 -13.99 -65.90 2.36
N LEU A 58 -13.75 -65.01 1.39
CA LEU A 58 -14.17 -65.16 -0.03
C LEU A 58 -13.52 -66.37 -0.71
N LEU A 59 -12.30 -66.72 -0.31
CA LEU A 59 -11.60 -67.92 -0.79
C LEU A 59 -12.17 -69.23 -0.21
N ARG A 60 -13.01 -69.18 0.83
CA ARG A 60 -13.55 -70.36 1.51
C ARG A 60 -15.00 -70.66 1.18
N ASP A 61 -15.84 -69.66 0.94
CA ASP A 61 -17.24 -69.85 0.51
C ASP A 61 -17.78 -68.60 -0.23
N PRO A 62 -18.09 -68.70 -1.54
CA PRO A 62 -18.59 -67.59 -2.35
C PRO A 62 -19.98 -67.07 -1.93
N SER A 63 -20.79 -67.86 -1.21
CA SER A 63 -22.16 -67.48 -0.83
C SER A 63 -22.24 -66.40 0.27
N VAL A 64 -21.12 -66.11 0.93
CA VAL A 64 -20.99 -65.12 2.01
C VAL A 64 -21.16 -63.67 1.51
N LEU A 65 -20.96 -63.43 0.21
CA LEU A 65 -21.05 -62.10 -0.42
C LEU A 65 -22.40 -61.40 -0.21
N GLU A 66 -23.50 -62.14 -0.15
CA GLU A 66 -24.85 -61.57 -0.23
C GLU A 66 -25.32 -60.92 1.09
N HIS A 67 -24.81 -61.38 2.24
CA HIS A 67 -25.17 -60.87 3.57
C HIS A 67 -24.12 -59.91 4.16
N GLU A 68 -22.84 -60.12 3.90
CA GLU A 68 -21.76 -59.36 4.54
C GLU A 68 -21.52 -57.99 3.88
N TRP A 69 -21.85 -57.80 2.60
CA TRP A 69 -21.65 -56.50 1.93
C TRP A 69 -22.55 -55.40 2.51
N ARG A 70 -23.78 -55.72 2.94
CA ARG A 70 -24.68 -54.77 3.63
C ARG A 70 -24.12 -54.33 4.99
N ARG A 71 -23.47 -55.24 5.72
CA ARG A 71 -22.82 -54.93 7.00
C ARG A 71 -21.55 -54.09 6.81
N GLY A 72 -20.76 -54.40 5.78
CA GLY A 72 -19.63 -53.58 5.38
C GLY A 72 -20.06 -52.14 5.02
N ALA A 73 -21.07 -51.99 4.17
CA ALA A 73 -21.58 -50.69 3.76
C ALA A 73 -22.05 -49.83 4.96
N LEU A 74 -22.74 -50.43 5.93
CA LEU A 74 -23.20 -49.73 7.15
C LEU A 74 -22.04 -49.33 8.07
N MET A 75 -20.95 -50.10 8.10
CA MET A 75 -19.80 -49.86 8.97
C MET A 75 -18.86 -48.78 8.41
N PHE A 76 -18.73 -48.66 7.08
CA PHE A 76 -17.81 -47.69 6.45
C PHE A 76 -18.46 -46.35 6.07
N ALA A 77 -19.78 -46.29 5.88
CA ALA A 77 -20.49 -45.06 5.52
C ALA A 77 -20.27 -43.89 6.51
N PRO A 78 -20.30 -44.09 7.85
CA PRO A 78 -20.04 -43.02 8.81
C PRO A 78 -18.60 -42.49 8.73
N GLY A 79 -17.62 -43.37 8.54
CA GLY A 79 -16.20 -43.00 8.44
C GLY A 79 -15.90 -42.18 7.18
N ALA A 80 -16.49 -42.56 6.04
CA ALA A 80 -16.39 -41.80 4.80
C ALA A 80 -17.04 -40.40 4.92
N LEU A 81 -18.18 -40.31 5.61
CA LEU A 81 -18.86 -39.02 5.87
C LEU A 81 -18.01 -38.09 6.76
N VAL A 82 -17.41 -38.63 7.83
CA VAL A 82 -16.53 -37.85 8.71
C VAL A 82 -15.25 -37.43 7.98
N ALA A 83 -14.65 -38.30 7.17
CA ALA A 83 -13.46 -37.98 6.39
C ALA A 83 -13.72 -36.88 5.34
N THR A 84 -14.86 -36.95 4.63
CA THR A 84 -15.26 -35.91 3.67
C THR A 84 -15.58 -34.58 4.37
N ALA A 85 -16.26 -34.62 5.53
CA ALA A 85 -16.50 -33.44 6.35
C ALA A 85 -15.19 -32.80 6.84
N ALA A 86 -14.24 -33.60 7.34
CA ALA A 86 -12.93 -33.13 7.79
C ALA A 86 -12.11 -32.54 6.62
N GLN A 87 -12.09 -33.20 5.46
CA GLN A 87 -11.44 -32.67 4.26
C GLN A 87 -12.07 -31.36 3.78
N SER A 88 -13.40 -31.23 3.85
CA SER A 88 -14.10 -29.99 3.50
C SER A 88 -13.79 -28.84 4.48
N SER A 89 -13.60 -29.15 5.76
CA SER A 89 -13.24 -28.18 6.80
C SER A 89 -11.81 -27.66 6.62
N VAL A 90 -10.85 -28.56 6.37
CA VAL A 90 -9.46 -28.18 6.08
C VAL A 90 -9.36 -27.35 4.80
N ARG A 91 -10.14 -27.69 3.76
CA ARG A 91 -10.19 -26.88 2.52
C ARG A 91 -10.75 -25.47 2.77
N ARG A 92 -11.84 -25.36 3.54
CA ARG A 92 -12.42 -24.05 3.91
C ARG A 92 -11.46 -23.22 4.75
N ASN A 93 -10.79 -23.81 5.73
CA ASN A 93 -9.83 -23.10 6.58
C ASN A 93 -8.58 -22.67 5.80
N ARG A 94 -8.07 -23.49 4.86
CA ARG A 94 -6.96 -23.11 3.99
C ARG A 94 -7.33 -22.01 3.00
N ALA A 95 -8.55 -22.05 2.44
CA ALA A 95 -9.04 -21.01 1.55
C ALA A 95 -9.18 -19.66 2.30
N GLY A 96 -9.78 -19.67 3.49
CA GLY A 96 -9.89 -18.47 4.32
C GLY A 96 -8.53 -17.90 4.76
N ALA A 97 -7.57 -18.77 5.13
CA ALA A 97 -6.22 -18.33 5.49
C ALA A 97 -5.45 -17.74 4.30
N ALA A 98 -5.61 -18.30 3.11
CA ALA A 98 -5.00 -17.77 1.89
C ALA A 98 -5.62 -16.43 1.47
N GLU A 99 -6.94 -16.27 1.61
CA GLU A 99 -7.62 -15.01 1.33
C GLU A 99 -7.22 -13.92 2.34
N LEU A 100 -7.10 -14.27 3.63
CA LEU A 100 -6.63 -13.34 4.65
C LEU A 100 -5.17 -12.93 4.42
N ALA A 101 -4.31 -13.88 4.04
CA ALA A 101 -2.91 -13.61 3.68
C ALA A 101 -2.78 -12.76 2.41
N ALA A 102 -3.65 -12.95 1.43
CA ALA A 102 -3.70 -12.12 0.22
C ALA A 102 -4.11 -10.69 0.56
N ARG A 103 -5.17 -10.50 1.36
CA ARG A 103 -5.63 -9.17 1.81
C ARG A 103 -4.59 -8.44 2.66
N THR A 104 -3.90 -9.14 3.56
CA THR A 104 -2.83 -8.52 4.35
C THR A 104 -1.59 -8.21 3.51
N SER A 105 -1.28 -9.01 2.49
CA SER A 105 -0.18 -8.73 1.55
C SER A 105 -0.48 -7.54 0.64
N GLU A 106 -1.73 -7.40 0.17
CA GLU A 106 -2.18 -6.28 -0.65
C GLU A 106 -2.19 -4.97 0.15
N ALA A 107 -2.78 -4.98 1.35
CA ALA A 107 -2.74 -3.83 2.26
C ALA A 107 -1.30 -3.47 2.69
N GLY A 108 -0.41 -4.46 2.80
CA GLY A 108 1.02 -4.23 3.05
C GLY A 108 1.69 -3.52 1.87
N ARG A 109 1.47 -4.00 0.63
CA ARG A 109 2.02 -3.39 -0.58
C ARG A 109 1.56 -1.96 -0.82
N GLU A 110 0.28 -1.67 -0.59
CA GLU A 110 -0.26 -0.32 -0.77
C GLU A 110 0.33 0.67 0.25
N ARG A 111 0.52 0.22 1.50
CA ARG A 111 1.22 0.99 2.54
C ARG A 111 2.70 1.19 2.20
N ASP A 112 3.38 0.13 1.77
CA ASP A 112 4.80 0.18 1.41
C ASP A 112 5.03 1.08 0.19
N PHE A 113 4.13 1.04 -0.81
CA PHE A 113 4.16 1.92 -1.97
C PHE A 113 3.93 3.38 -1.59
N SER A 114 2.87 3.65 -0.81
CA SER A 114 2.57 5.01 -0.33
C SER A 114 3.75 5.58 0.46
N ARG A 115 4.34 4.77 1.34
CA ARG A 115 5.54 5.15 2.09
C ARG A 115 6.74 5.38 1.18
N ALA A 116 6.97 4.53 0.19
CA ALA A 116 8.07 4.66 -0.75
C ALA A 116 7.97 5.93 -1.63
N VAL A 117 6.76 6.31 -2.08
CA VAL A 117 6.55 7.56 -2.86
C VAL A 117 6.83 8.79 -2.00
N LEU A 118 6.35 8.78 -0.75
CA LEU A 118 6.59 9.86 0.20
C LEU A 118 8.08 9.98 0.57
N ASP A 119 8.77 8.85 0.73
CA ASP A 119 10.20 8.80 1.07
C ASP A 119 11.10 9.16 -0.13
N SER A 120 10.78 8.73 -1.37
CA SER A 120 11.68 8.90 -2.52
C SER A 120 11.75 10.32 -3.07
N ALA A 121 10.66 11.08 -2.98
CA ALA A 121 10.60 12.45 -3.45
C ALA A 121 11.10 13.47 -2.41
N GLY A 122 11.46 13.00 -1.20
CA GLY A 122 11.92 13.87 -0.12
C GLY A 122 10.85 14.84 0.38
N PHE A 123 9.57 14.52 0.16
CA PHE A 123 8.47 15.35 0.61
C PHE A 123 8.34 15.31 2.13
N LEU A 124 8.05 16.46 2.71
CA LEU A 124 7.52 16.55 4.06
C LEU A 124 6.06 16.12 4.02
N VAL A 125 5.63 15.37 5.03
CA VAL A 125 4.23 15.02 5.19
C VAL A 125 3.79 15.39 6.58
N ILE A 126 2.68 16.10 6.67
CA ILE A 126 1.99 16.42 7.91
C ILE A 126 0.51 16.06 7.77
N VAL A 127 -0.07 15.55 8.84
CA VAL A 127 -1.51 15.33 8.98
C VAL A 127 -1.99 16.24 10.09
N LEU A 128 -3.02 17.01 9.80
CA LEU A 128 -3.65 17.95 10.70
C LEU A 128 -5.05 17.47 11.05
N ASP A 129 -5.49 17.66 12.30
CA ASP A 129 -6.90 17.56 12.67
C ASP A 129 -7.68 18.82 12.26
N THR A 130 -8.98 18.86 12.59
CA THR A 130 -9.86 20.01 12.31
C THR A 130 -9.47 21.28 13.05
N ASP A 131 -8.72 21.17 14.14
CA ASP A 131 -8.22 22.30 14.92
C ASP A 131 -6.81 22.74 14.47
N GLY A 132 -6.28 22.12 13.40
CA GLY A 132 -4.97 22.42 12.83
C GLY A 132 -3.79 21.87 13.63
N ARG A 133 -4.04 20.94 14.57
CA ARG A 133 -2.97 20.28 15.33
C ARG A 133 -2.37 19.17 14.52
N ILE A 134 -1.05 19.06 14.58
CA ILE A 134 -0.31 17.99 13.89
C ILE A 134 -0.60 16.67 14.60
N THR A 135 -1.29 15.75 13.94
CA THR A 135 -1.58 14.40 14.49
C THR A 135 -0.55 13.37 14.05
N ALA A 136 0.06 13.58 12.88
CA ALA A 136 1.12 12.72 12.36
C ALA A 136 2.03 13.49 11.41
N SER A 137 3.27 13.03 11.26
CA SER A 137 4.18 13.52 10.23
C SER A 137 5.26 12.50 9.93
N ASN A 138 5.93 12.64 8.77
CA ASN A 138 6.99 11.73 8.38
C ASN A 138 8.37 12.13 8.94
N ARG A 139 9.30 11.17 8.94
CA ARG A 139 10.70 11.37 9.36
C ARG A 139 11.41 12.47 8.56
N ARG A 140 11.08 12.62 7.28
CA ARG A 140 11.69 13.64 6.43
C ARG A 140 11.46 15.07 6.96
N ARG A 141 10.29 15.34 7.53
CA ARG A 141 9.97 16.62 8.18
C ARG A 141 10.88 16.87 9.37
N GLU A 142 11.16 15.87 10.19
CA GLU A 142 12.11 15.98 11.32
C GLU A 142 13.52 16.27 10.84
N GLU A 143 14.00 15.53 9.85
CA GLU A 143 15.34 15.72 9.29
C GLU A 143 15.53 17.10 8.68
N LEU A 144 14.47 17.64 8.05
CA LEU A 144 14.53 18.97 7.45
C LEU A 144 14.44 20.07 8.51
N THR A 145 13.45 20.00 9.40
CA THR A 145 13.14 21.11 10.31
C THR A 145 13.93 21.05 11.62
N GLY A 146 14.51 19.90 11.98
CA GLY A 146 15.20 19.67 13.25
C GLY A 146 14.28 19.46 14.45
N TYR A 147 12.96 19.65 14.31
CA TYR A 147 11.99 19.35 15.36
C TYR A 147 11.60 17.88 15.35
N THR A 148 11.54 17.26 16.51
CA THR A 148 11.08 15.87 16.69
C THR A 148 9.56 15.78 16.62
N ALA A 149 8.99 14.62 16.27
CA ALA A 149 7.53 14.43 16.34
C ALA A 149 6.96 14.75 17.72
N GLU A 150 7.70 14.44 18.79
CA GLU A 150 7.25 14.67 20.17
C GLU A 150 7.05 16.16 20.50
N GLU A 151 7.81 17.05 19.85
CA GLU A 151 7.72 18.50 20.06
C GLU A 151 6.58 19.16 19.28
N VAL A 152 6.21 18.60 18.13
CA VAL A 152 5.19 19.20 17.24
C VAL A 152 3.86 18.47 17.22
N VAL A 153 3.82 17.17 17.51
CA VAL A 153 2.56 16.40 17.53
C VAL A 153 1.68 16.89 18.67
N GLY A 154 0.41 17.10 18.38
CA GLY A 154 -0.57 17.67 19.28
C GLY A 154 -0.54 19.20 19.34
N HIS A 155 0.45 19.86 18.73
CA HIS A 155 0.53 21.31 18.67
C HIS A 155 -0.02 21.84 17.32
N PRO A 156 -0.71 23.00 17.32
CA PRO A 156 -1.08 23.68 16.09
C PRO A 156 0.14 23.99 15.23
N PHE A 157 0.06 23.74 13.92
CA PHE A 157 1.23 23.89 13.03
C PHE A 157 1.80 25.32 12.99
N TRP A 158 0.98 26.34 13.27
CA TRP A 158 1.40 27.74 13.37
C TRP A 158 2.07 28.08 14.70
N SER A 159 1.76 27.35 15.78
CA SER A 159 2.25 27.65 17.13
C SER A 159 3.67 27.21 17.42
N ALA A 160 4.21 26.26 16.63
CA ALA A 160 5.50 25.64 16.87
C ALA A 160 6.71 26.49 16.44
N GLY A 161 6.51 27.79 16.15
CA GLY A 161 7.55 28.65 15.57
C GLY A 161 7.98 28.23 14.16
N LEU A 162 7.24 27.29 13.57
CA LEU A 162 7.56 26.70 12.28
C LEU A 162 7.32 27.67 11.14
N SER A 163 6.38 28.61 11.22
CA SER A 163 6.08 29.55 10.12
C SER A 163 6.77 30.88 10.35
N ALA A 164 7.60 31.32 9.40
CA ALA A 164 8.24 32.64 9.43
C ALA A 164 7.25 33.78 9.14
N ASP A 165 6.13 33.44 8.51
CA ASP A 165 5.19 34.41 7.94
C ASP A 165 3.89 34.51 8.76
N ASP A 166 3.80 33.82 9.91
CA ASP A 166 2.60 33.89 10.75
C ASP A 166 2.48 35.25 11.44
N ASN A 167 1.38 35.94 11.13
CA ASN A 167 1.02 37.25 11.64
C ASN A 167 -0.14 37.17 12.66
N GLY A 168 -0.48 35.98 13.15
CA GLY A 168 -1.47 35.78 14.21
C GLY A 168 -2.92 35.70 13.73
N GLY A 169 -3.15 35.37 12.45
CA GLY A 169 -4.49 35.11 11.89
C GLY A 169 -4.63 33.76 11.20
N THR A 170 -3.61 32.90 11.30
CA THR A 170 -3.57 31.58 10.65
C THR A 170 -4.58 30.62 11.28
N ASP A 171 -4.79 30.70 12.58
CA ASP A 171 -5.78 29.92 13.33
C ASP A 171 -7.20 30.21 12.86
N ASP A 172 -7.55 31.50 12.76
CA ASP A 172 -8.82 31.99 12.28
C ASP A 172 -9.06 31.62 10.80
N ALA A 173 -8.01 31.73 9.99
CA ALA A 173 -8.07 31.33 8.58
C ALA A 173 -8.31 29.83 8.44
N PHE A 174 -7.62 29.01 9.23
CA PHE A 174 -7.75 27.56 9.20
C PHE A 174 -9.12 27.09 9.72
N ALA A 175 -9.62 27.68 10.82
CA ALA A 175 -10.91 27.35 11.40
C ALA A 175 -12.10 27.62 10.45
N ARG A 176 -11.93 28.51 9.46
CA ARG A 176 -12.95 28.78 8.43
C ARG A 176 -12.89 27.84 7.23
N LEU A 177 -11.86 26.99 7.12
CA LEU A 177 -11.72 26.08 5.99
C LEU A 177 -12.76 24.96 6.07
N THR A 178 -13.48 24.76 4.97
CA THR A 178 -14.31 23.59 4.72
C THR A 178 -13.60 22.67 3.73
N ALA A 179 -14.14 21.46 3.51
CA ALA A 179 -13.59 20.53 2.53
C ALA A 179 -13.47 21.13 1.12
N ASP A 180 -14.35 22.07 0.75
CA ASP A 180 -14.35 22.77 -0.55
C ASP A 180 -13.15 23.69 -0.77
N ALA A 181 -12.41 24.03 0.29
CA ALA A 181 -11.18 24.81 0.19
C ALA A 181 -9.98 23.96 -0.31
N PHE A 182 -10.19 22.67 -0.57
CA PHE A 182 -9.17 21.72 -1.01
C PHE A 182 -9.59 21.03 -2.33
N PRO A 183 -8.62 20.64 -3.19
CA PRO A 183 -7.18 20.76 -3.01
C PRO A 183 -6.70 22.21 -3.15
N ASN A 184 -5.66 22.58 -2.40
CA ASN A 184 -5.00 23.87 -2.56
C ASN A 184 -3.49 23.73 -2.50
N THR A 185 -2.82 24.76 -3.02
CA THR A 185 -1.36 24.85 -3.02
C THR A 185 -0.94 26.26 -2.64
N PHE A 186 0.08 26.36 -1.80
CA PHE A 186 0.68 27.65 -1.46
C PHE A 186 2.16 27.47 -1.14
N GLU A 187 2.88 28.58 -1.12
CA GLU A 187 4.30 28.61 -0.80
C GLU A 187 4.48 29.52 0.42
N ASN A 188 5.16 29.04 1.46
CA ASN A 188 5.49 29.83 2.64
C ASN A 188 6.89 29.48 3.17
N ASP A 189 7.40 30.33 4.04
CA ASP A 189 8.68 30.07 4.69
C ASP A 189 8.48 29.43 6.06
N TRP A 190 9.22 28.35 6.29
CA TRP A 190 9.35 27.71 7.59
C TRP A 190 10.68 28.03 8.26
N ILE A 191 10.71 28.02 9.60
CA ILE A 191 11.94 28.18 10.40
C ILE A 191 12.27 26.83 11.03
N ALA A 192 13.49 26.34 10.77
CA ALA A 192 14.03 25.15 11.39
C ALA A 192 14.55 25.46 12.82
N ALA A 193 14.77 24.43 13.63
CA ALA A 193 15.23 24.54 15.01
C ALA A 193 16.61 25.23 15.14
N ASP A 194 17.44 25.18 14.09
CA ASP A 194 18.73 25.90 14.01
C ASP A 194 18.59 27.36 13.56
N GLY A 195 17.36 27.82 13.29
CA GLY A 195 17.05 29.16 12.80
C GLY A 195 17.12 29.31 11.27
N ALA A 196 17.43 28.25 10.52
CA ALA A 196 17.46 28.31 9.07
C ALA A 196 16.05 28.52 8.49
N ARG A 197 15.93 29.42 7.52
CA ARG A 197 14.68 29.67 6.80
C ARG A 197 14.57 28.74 5.59
N GLN A 198 13.50 27.96 5.54
CA GLN A 198 13.23 26.96 4.54
C GLN A 198 12.00 27.34 3.72
N ARG A 199 12.16 27.45 2.41
CA ARG A 199 11.05 27.75 1.51
C ARG A 199 10.34 26.45 1.13
N ILE A 200 9.10 26.30 1.58
CA ILE A 200 8.32 25.08 1.33
C ILE A 200 7.13 25.38 0.43
N VAL A 201 6.99 24.60 -0.64
CA VAL A 201 5.77 24.56 -1.46
C VAL A 201 4.87 23.45 -0.93
N TRP A 202 3.67 23.82 -0.48
CA TRP A 202 2.68 22.92 0.06
C TRP A 202 1.61 22.58 -0.97
N SER A 203 1.17 21.33 -0.92
CA SER A 203 -0.04 20.82 -1.57
C SER A 203 -0.88 20.13 -0.51
N ASN A 204 -2.11 20.60 -0.30
CA ASN A 204 -2.97 20.12 0.77
C ASN A 204 -4.24 19.47 0.22
N THR A 205 -4.65 18.37 0.86
CA THR A 205 -5.86 17.62 0.53
C THR A 205 -6.68 17.37 1.79
N ALA A 206 -7.98 17.57 1.70
CA ALA A 206 -8.91 17.26 2.79
C ALA A 206 -9.26 15.77 2.81
N LEU A 207 -9.35 15.20 4.01
CA LEU A 207 -10.03 13.93 4.27
C LEU A 207 -11.37 14.22 4.91
N THR A 208 -12.44 13.64 4.35
CA THR A 208 -13.80 13.83 4.83
C THR A 208 -14.42 12.55 5.37
N ASP A 209 -15.40 12.69 6.26
CA ASP A 209 -16.27 11.59 6.66
C ASP A 209 -17.30 11.24 5.56
N GLU A 210 -18.14 10.23 5.82
CA GLU A 210 -19.23 9.79 4.93
C GLU A 210 -20.28 10.89 4.65
N HIS A 211 -20.31 11.94 5.47
CA HIS A 211 -21.23 13.08 5.35
C HIS A 211 -20.57 14.30 4.70
N GLY A 212 -19.32 14.17 4.20
CA GLY A 212 -18.58 15.25 3.55
C GLY A 212 -17.98 16.26 4.53
N ARG A 213 -17.99 16.01 5.84
CA ARG A 213 -17.39 16.91 6.83
C ARG A 213 -15.89 16.69 6.89
N LEU A 214 -15.13 17.79 6.96
CA LEU A 214 -13.68 17.75 7.14
C LEU A 214 -13.33 17.00 8.44
N THR A 215 -12.43 16.03 8.34
CA THR A 215 -11.90 15.29 9.50
C THR A 215 -10.42 15.55 9.69
N HIS A 216 -9.65 15.60 8.60
CA HIS A 216 -8.22 15.83 8.60
C HIS A 216 -7.79 16.57 7.34
N VAL A 217 -6.63 17.21 7.42
CA VAL A 217 -5.94 17.77 6.25
C VAL A 217 -4.59 17.08 6.13
N ILE A 218 -4.29 16.53 4.96
CA ILE A 218 -2.96 16.03 4.63
C ILE A 218 -2.22 17.11 3.85
N GLY A 219 -1.13 17.61 4.42
CA GLY A 219 -0.20 18.52 3.76
C GLY A 219 1.05 17.77 3.29
N THR A 220 1.36 17.89 2.00
CA THR A 220 2.63 17.45 1.43
C THR A 220 3.46 18.66 1.05
N GLY A 221 4.66 18.77 1.59
CA GLY A 221 5.57 19.90 1.40
C GLY A 221 6.81 19.51 0.62
N LEU A 222 7.27 20.37 -0.30
CA LEU A 222 8.55 20.26 -0.99
C LEU A 222 9.45 21.41 -0.59
N ASP A 223 10.64 21.09 -0.08
CA ASP A 223 11.68 22.09 0.15
C ASP A 223 12.27 22.55 -1.20
N VAL A 224 12.04 23.82 -1.52
CA VAL A 224 12.56 24.49 -2.71
C VAL A 224 13.63 25.53 -2.35
N THR A 225 14.13 25.55 -1.12
CA THR A 225 15.09 26.55 -0.62
C THR A 225 16.32 26.64 -1.51
N ALA A 226 16.98 25.51 -1.76
CA ALA A 226 18.18 25.46 -2.59
C ALA A 226 17.90 25.92 -4.03
N GLN A 227 16.78 25.48 -4.60
CA GLN A 227 16.37 25.88 -5.95
C GLN A 227 16.13 27.39 -6.03
N ARG A 228 15.33 27.95 -5.11
CA ARG A 228 15.04 29.39 -5.06
C ARG A 228 16.28 30.23 -4.80
N HIS A 229 17.19 29.75 -3.96
CA HIS A 229 18.45 30.43 -3.73
C HIS A 229 19.32 30.46 -4.99
N THR A 230 19.44 29.35 -5.71
CA THR A 230 20.15 29.30 -7.00
C THR A 230 19.49 30.19 -8.06
N GLU A 231 18.16 30.16 -8.17
CA GLU A 231 17.40 31.03 -9.08
C GLU A 231 17.66 32.52 -8.78
N ARG A 232 17.66 32.91 -7.50
CA ARG A 232 17.96 34.29 -7.07
C ARG A 232 19.39 34.68 -7.38
N LEU A 233 20.38 33.85 -7.02
CA LEU A 233 21.79 34.13 -7.32
C LEU A 233 22.02 34.28 -8.83
N PHE A 234 21.40 33.44 -9.64
CA PHE A 234 21.49 33.53 -11.10
C PHE A 234 20.87 34.85 -11.61
N ALA A 235 19.70 35.22 -11.11
CA ALA A 235 19.06 36.50 -11.45
C ALA A 235 19.92 37.70 -11.03
N ASP A 236 20.50 37.68 -9.83
CA ASP A 236 21.36 38.75 -9.32
C ASP A 236 22.64 38.91 -10.16
N VAL A 237 23.27 37.81 -10.55
CA VAL A 237 24.44 37.83 -11.45
C VAL A 237 24.07 38.43 -12.81
N LEU A 238 22.95 38.01 -13.40
CA LEU A 238 22.50 38.56 -14.69
C LEU A 238 22.19 40.06 -14.60
N ALA A 239 21.57 40.49 -13.50
CA ALA A 239 21.24 41.89 -13.25
C ALA A 239 22.51 42.75 -13.03
N ALA A 240 23.50 42.22 -12.30
CA ALA A 240 24.78 42.89 -12.05
C ALA A 240 25.67 42.98 -13.29
N ALA A 241 25.56 42.02 -14.23
CA ALA A 241 26.32 41.96 -15.47
C ALA A 241 25.86 43.00 -16.51
N THR A 242 25.79 44.28 -16.12
CA THR A 242 25.30 45.34 -17.00
C THR A 242 26.25 45.62 -18.16
N GLU A 243 27.55 45.30 -18.06
CA GLU A 243 28.53 45.53 -19.12
C GLU A 243 28.64 44.42 -20.16
N GLN A 244 27.96 43.29 -19.93
CA GLN A 244 28.01 42.14 -20.80
C GLN A 244 26.63 41.91 -21.42
N CYS A 245 26.61 41.73 -22.74
CA CYS A 245 25.40 41.31 -23.45
C CYS A 245 25.19 39.81 -23.22
N ILE A 246 24.22 39.45 -22.39
CA ILE A 246 23.84 38.05 -22.13
C ILE A 246 22.44 37.81 -22.67
N ILE A 247 22.36 36.88 -23.63
CA ILE A 247 21.11 36.44 -24.26
C ILE A 247 21.03 34.92 -24.17
N GLY A 248 19.98 34.41 -23.53
CA GLY A 248 19.66 32.99 -23.47
C GLY A 248 18.50 32.67 -24.42
N THR A 249 18.58 31.52 -25.10
CA THR A 249 17.50 31.02 -25.95
C THR A 249 17.14 29.57 -25.62
N ASP A 250 15.88 29.20 -25.85
CA ASP A 250 15.46 27.80 -25.84
C ASP A 250 15.94 27.05 -27.10
N ARG A 251 15.67 25.73 -27.18
CA ARG A 251 16.04 24.89 -28.34
C ARG A 251 15.35 25.32 -29.65
N ARG A 252 14.31 26.15 -29.59
CA ARG A 252 13.58 26.68 -30.74
C ARG A 252 14.06 28.08 -31.15
N GLY A 253 15.06 28.62 -30.45
CA GLY A 253 15.58 29.96 -30.70
C GLY A 253 14.73 31.09 -30.12
N THR A 254 13.80 30.77 -29.20
CA THR A 254 13.01 31.76 -28.47
C THR A 254 13.87 32.37 -27.37
N VAL A 255 13.94 33.70 -27.28
CA VAL A 255 14.72 34.37 -26.23
C VAL A 255 14.05 34.13 -24.87
N THR A 256 14.78 33.54 -23.93
CA THR A 256 14.30 33.25 -22.56
C THR A 256 14.97 34.12 -21.51
N VAL A 257 16.16 34.64 -21.82
CA VAL A 257 16.93 35.52 -20.94
C VAL A 257 17.46 36.68 -21.75
N PHE A 258 17.25 37.91 -21.28
CA PHE A 258 17.79 39.12 -21.86
C PHE A 258 18.17 40.07 -20.73
N ASN A 259 19.47 40.14 -20.41
CA ASN A 259 19.92 40.86 -19.22
C ASN A 259 20.02 42.39 -19.45
N ALA A 260 20.24 43.14 -18.37
CA ALA A 260 20.36 44.60 -18.42
C ALA A 260 21.49 45.09 -19.36
N GLY A 261 22.57 44.31 -19.51
CA GLY A 261 23.63 44.64 -20.45
C GLY A 261 23.25 44.45 -21.90
N ALA A 262 22.47 43.41 -22.22
CA ALA A 262 21.87 43.25 -23.55
C ALA A 262 20.89 44.39 -23.87
N GLU A 263 20.08 44.82 -22.89
CA GLU A 263 19.21 45.99 -23.09
C GLU A 263 20.00 47.24 -23.45
N ARG A 264 21.05 47.52 -22.69
CA ARG A 264 21.86 48.72 -22.90
C ARG A 264 22.65 48.69 -24.20
N LEU A 265 23.26 47.55 -24.54
CA LEU A 265 24.13 47.43 -25.71
C LEU A 265 23.35 47.28 -27.01
N LEU A 266 22.19 46.60 -26.99
CA LEU A 266 21.38 46.35 -28.19
C LEU A 266 20.22 47.34 -28.34
N GLY A 267 19.86 48.06 -27.27
CA GLY A 267 18.85 49.12 -27.31
C GLY A 267 17.39 48.64 -27.28
N TYR A 268 17.15 47.40 -26.85
CA TYR A 268 15.82 46.80 -26.68
C TYR A 268 15.53 46.55 -25.21
N ARG A 269 14.27 46.49 -24.80
CA ARG A 269 13.88 46.01 -23.46
C ARG A 269 13.67 44.50 -23.47
N ALA A 270 13.99 43.85 -22.36
CA ALA A 270 13.74 42.43 -22.15
C ALA A 270 12.26 42.09 -22.37
N ALA A 271 11.34 42.95 -21.92
CA ALA A 271 9.90 42.78 -22.13
C ALA A 271 9.47 42.79 -23.62
N GLU A 272 10.28 43.36 -24.52
CA GLU A 272 10.00 43.40 -25.96
C GLU A 272 10.53 42.17 -26.70
N VAL A 273 11.56 41.51 -26.15
CA VAL A 273 12.32 40.46 -26.86
C VAL A 273 12.16 39.08 -26.22
N VAL A 274 11.97 38.99 -24.90
CA VAL A 274 11.75 37.72 -24.21
C VAL A 274 10.42 37.11 -24.65
N GLY A 275 10.45 35.84 -25.03
CA GLY A 275 9.32 35.12 -25.63
C GLY A 275 9.23 35.23 -27.16
N ALA A 276 10.07 36.06 -27.80
CA ALA A 276 10.11 36.16 -29.26
C ALA A 276 11.04 35.11 -29.88
N ALA A 277 10.62 34.52 -31.01
CA ALA A 277 11.42 33.59 -31.80
C ALA A 277 12.46 34.35 -32.63
N THR A 278 13.70 34.36 -32.12
CA THR A 278 14.94 34.81 -32.77
C THR A 278 15.01 36.31 -33.12
N LEU A 279 16.07 36.97 -32.64
CA LEU A 279 16.42 38.39 -32.92
C LEU A 279 16.47 38.73 -34.43
N ASP A 280 16.64 37.74 -35.31
CA ASP A 280 16.72 37.92 -36.76
C ASP A 280 15.39 38.29 -37.42
N ARG A 281 14.24 37.84 -36.89
CA ARG A 281 12.93 38.25 -37.44
C ARG A 281 12.59 39.70 -37.11
N GLU A 282 13.07 40.18 -35.96
CA GLU A 282 12.89 41.56 -35.49
C GLU A 282 13.88 42.53 -36.15
N ARG A 283 15.07 42.11 -36.59
CA ARG A 283 15.96 42.98 -37.37
C ARG A 283 15.23 43.57 -38.60
N ALA A 284 14.40 42.75 -39.26
CA ALA A 284 13.55 43.19 -40.37
C ALA A 284 12.31 44.00 -39.95
N ALA A 285 11.80 43.85 -38.72
CA ALA A 285 10.63 44.57 -38.21
C ALA A 285 11.00 45.91 -37.57
N ALA A 286 12.06 45.95 -36.78
CA ALA A 286 12.67 47.14 -36.17
C ALA A 286 13.28 48.08 -37.23
N ASP A 287 13.91 47.55 -38.29
CA ASP A 287 14.35 48.37 -39.44
C ASP A 287 13.15 48.99 -40.19
N ARG A 288 12.02 48.26 -40.31
CA ARG A 288 10.77 48.81 -40.89
C ARG A 288 10.15 49.90 -40.00
N LEU A 289 10.16 49.72 -38.68
CA LEU A 289 9.67 50.70 -37.72
C LEU A 289 10.57 51.95 -37.66
N ARG A 290 11.89 51.80 -37.72
CA ARG A 290 12.85 52.93 -37.82
C ARG A 290 12.73 53.67 -39.14
N ALA A 291 12.52 52.98 -40.27
CA ALA A 291 12.28 53.60 -41.58
C ALA A 291 10.91 54.32 -41.69
N SER A 292 9.93 53.96 -40.86
CA SER A 292 8.60 54.60 -40.83
C SER A 292 8.48 55.84 -39.96
N ARG A 293 9.52 56.19 -39.17
CA ARG A 293 9.54 57.45 -38.42
C ARG A 293 10.01 58.59 -39.34
N PRO A 294 9.20 59.62 -39.60
CA PRO A 294 9.64 60.76 -40.40
C PRO A 294 10.75 61.51 -39.65
N ALA A 295 11.82 61.83 -40.37
CA ALA A 295 12.93 62.64 -39.86
C ALA A 295 12.38 63.99 -39.37
N ARG A 296 12.66 64.32 -38.11
CA ARG A 296 12.48 65.67 -37.58
C ARG A 296 13.74 66.48 -37.82
#